data_AF-A0A4Q3U989-F1
#
_entry.id   AF-A0A4Q3U989-F1
#
_cell.length_a   1.000
_cell.length_b   1.000
_cell.length_c   1.000
_cell.angle_alpha   90.00
_cell.angle_beta   90.00
_cell.angle_gamma   90.00
#
_symmetry.space_group_name_H-M   'P 1'
#
loop_
_entity.id
_entity.type
_entity.pdbx_description
1 polymer ?
#
loop_
_entity_poly.entity_id
_entity_poly.type
_entity_poly.pdbx_seq_one_letter_code
_entity_poly.pdbx_strand_id
1 'polypeptide(L)'
;NVVGGSGAPIAANSFVDVVLTRDGATNLVKGYVNGVQALSFTDTSSLAVFSGSTMQFFKDDNAVGGEASAGTVDMIHFYEGALTAAQVAALPQAVPEPASMVALGLGALSILKRRKKA
;
A
#
# COMPACT_ATOMS: atom_id res chain seq x y z
N ASN A 1 18.92 -10.95 -3.96
CA ASN A 1 18.05 -10.13 -3.09
C ASN A 1 16.59 -10.39 -3.43
N VAL A 2 16.04 -11.55 -3.03
CA VAL A 2 14.61 -11.83 -3.22
C VAL A 2 14.08 -12.45 -1.93
N VAL A 3 13.11 -11.78 -1.32
CA VAL A 3 12.34 -12.27 -0.17
C VAL A 3 10.88 -12.01 -0.49
N GLY A 4 10.06 -13.06 -0.48
CA GLY A 4 8.61 -12.94 -0.56
C GLY A 4 8.02 -12.58 0.81
N GLY A 5 7.01 -11.73 0.82
CA GLY A 5 6.16 -11.57 2.00
C GLY A 5 5.37 -12.85 2.28
N SER A 6 4.95 -13.06 3.52
CA SER A 6 4.10 -14.19 3.90
C SER A 6 2.61 -13.81 3.85
N GLY A 7 1.75 -14.81 3.63
CA GLY A 7 0.29 -14.63 3.58
C GLY A 7 -0.24 -14.09 2.25
N ALA A 8 -1.46 -13.53 2.28
CA ALA A 8 -2.12 -12.90 1.14
C ALA A 8 -2.69 -11.51 1.54
N PRO A 9 -1.83 -10.55 1.93
CA PRO A 9 -2.29 -9.27 2.47
C PRO A 9 -2.90 -8.33 1.43
N ILE A 10 -2.75 -8.64 0.14
CA ILE A 10 -3.32 -7.86 -0.99
C ILE A 10 -4.44 -8.69 -1.60
N ALA A 11 -5.68 -8.36 -1.25
CA ALA A 11 -6.86 -9.00 -1.81
C ALA A 11 -7.27 -8.34 -3.13
N ALA A 12 -7.82 -9.13 -4.07
CA ALA A 12 -8.33 -8.60 -5.33
C ALA A 12 -9.45 -7.57 -5.08
N ASN A 13 -9.51 -6.55 -5.94
CA ASN A 13 -10.55 -5.51 -5.93
C ASN A 13 -10.67 -4.73 -4.60
N SER A 14 -9.59 -4.63 -3.83
CA SER A 14 -9.54 -3.85 -2.58
C SER A 14 -8.34 -2.91 -2.61
N PHE A 15 -8.55 -1.66 -2.22
CA PHE A 15 -7.42 -0.76 -1.97
C PHE A 15 -6.65 -1.22 -0.74
N VAL A 16 -5.32 -1.15 -0.84
CA VAL A 16 -4.37 -1.36 0.24
C VAL A 16 -3.29 -0.29 0.12
N ASP A 17 -2.72 0.11 1.24
CA ASP A 17 -1.51 0.94 1.20
C ASP A 17 -0.28 0.07 1.17
N VAL A 18 0.57 0.34 0.19
CA VAL A 18 1.88 -0.28 0.06
C VAL A 18 2.94 0.77 0.31
N VAL A 19 3.82 0.50 1.28
CA VAL A 19 4.98 1.35 1.54
C VAL A 19 6.24 0.53 1.35
N LEU A 20 7.15 1.02 0.51
CA LEU A 20 8.49 0.49 0.34
C LEU A 20 9.49 1.52 0.86
N THR A 21 10.41 1.08 1.72
CA THR A 21 11.47 1.93 2.28
C THR A 21 12.82 1.31 2.01
N ARG A 22 13.83 2.15 1.79
CA ARG A 22 15.24 1.76 1.77
C ARG A 22 16.05 2.74 2.58
N ASP A 23 16.72 2.25 3.61
CA ASP A 23 17.68 3.02 4.39
C ASP A 23 19.04 3.03 3.68
N GLY A 24 19.54 4.22 3.33
CA GLY A 24 20.81 4.39 2.64
C GLY A 24 22.06 4.09 3.49
N ALA A 25 21.96 4.15 4.82
CA ALA A 25 23.06 3.86 5.73
C ALA A 25 23.21 2.35 5.98
N THR A 26 22.10 1.63 6.07
CA THR A 26 22.08 0.19 6.39
C THR A 26 21.82 -0.72 5.19
N ASN A 27 21.41 -0.14 4.04
CA ASN A 27 20.89 -0.85 2.87
C ASN A 27 19.65 -1.71 3.17
N LEU A 28 18.98 -1.50 4.31
CA LEU A 28 17.83 -2.28 4.69
C LEU A 28 16.60 -1.85 3.89
N VAL A 29 15.99 -2.79 3.19
CA VAL A 29 14.72 -2.63 2.49
C VAL A 29 13.61 -3.25 3.33
N LYS A 30 12.51 -2.51 3.51
CA LYS A 30 11.30 -3.00 4.16
C LYS A 30 10.07 -2.66 3.33
N GLY A 31 9.17 -3.63 3.22
CA GLY A 31 7.87 -3.48 2.58
C GLY A 31 6.76 -3.65 3.61
N TYR A 32 5.72 -2.83 3.50
CA TYR A 32 4.57 -2.82 4.39
C TYR A 32 3.28 -2.88 3.57
N VAL A 33 2.26 -3.55 4.11
CA VAL A 33 0.89 -3.52 3.59
C VAL A 33 -0.03 -3.12 4.73
N ASN A 34 -0.85 -2.09 4.53
CA ASN A 34 -1.76 -1.53 5.52
C ASN A 34 -1.08 -1.26 6.89
N GLY A 35 0.11 -0.64 6.86
CA GLY A 35 0.88 -0.29 8.05
C GLY A 35 1.67 -1.45 8.68
N VAL A 36 1.47 -2.69 8.25
CA VAL A 36 2.11 -3.89 8.80
C VAL A 36 3.28 -4.33 7.92
N GLN A 37 4.45 -4.58 8.52
CA GLN A 37 5.63 -5.01 7.78
C GLN A 37 5.41 -6.42 7.20
N ALA A 38 5.48 -6.54 5.88
CA ALA A 38 5.32 -7.80 5.15
C ALA A 38 6.65 -8.45 4.77
N LEU A 39 7.71 -7.65 4.56
CA LEU A 39 9.04 -8.15 4.18
C LEU A 39 10.16 -7.26 4.70
N SER A 40 11.35 -7.84 4.83
CA SER A 40 12.59 -7.13 5.16
C SER A 40 13.79 -7.90 4.62
N PHE A 41 14.72 -7.21 3.94
CA PHE A 41 15.99 -7.79 3.50
C PHE A 41 17.06 -6.71 3.31
N THR A 42 18.34 -7.08 3.40
CA THR A 42 19.46 -6.18 3.09
C THR A 42 19.72 -6.18 1.58
N ASP A 43 19.67 -5.00 0.96
CA ASP A 43 19.96 -4.82 -0.45
C ASP A 43 21.46 -4.73 -0.72
N THR A 44 22.12 -5.89 -0.75
CA THR A 44 23.58 -6.01 -0.96
C THR A 44 24.05 -5.72 -2.39
N SER A 45 23.12 -5.57 -3.34
CA SER A 45 23.42 -5.39 -4.77
C SER A 45 22.93 -4.03 -5.29
N SER A 46 22.47 -3.14 -4.39
CA SER A 46 21.94 -1.82 -4.74
C SER A 46 20.80 -1.85 -5.77
N LEU A 47 20.00 -2.92 -5.77
CA LEU A 47 18.88 -3.07 -6.72
C LEU A 47 17.72 -2.13 -6.40
N ALA A 48 17.61 -1.66 -5.16
CA ALA A 48 16.58 -0.71 -4.74
C ALA A 48 17.10 0.76 -4.71
N VAL A 49 18.18 1.06 -5.44
CA VAL A 49 18.72 2.41 -5.59
C VAL A 49 18.32 2.98 -6.95
N PHE A 50 17.80 4.20 -6.96
CA PHE A 50 17.55 4.92 -8.21
C PHE A 50 18.88 5.31 -8.87
N SER A 51 19.10 4.83 -10.09
CA SER A 51 20.30 5.14 -10.89
C SER A 51 20.06 6.20 -11.97
N GLY A 52 18.83 6.73 -12.09
CA GLY A 52 18.44 7.72 -13.08
C GLY A 52 17.43 8.74 -12.56
N SER A 53 17.06 9.70 -13.41
CA SER A 53 16.12 10.79 -13.08
C SER A 53 14.64 10.44 -13.30
N THR A 54 14.36 9.25 -13.83
CA THR A 54 13.00 8.77 -14.13
C THR A 54 12.65 7.60 -13.25
N MET A 55 11.48 7.64 -12.62
CA MET A 55 10.91 6.52 -11.87
C MET A 55 9.74 5.92 -12.64
N GLN A 56 9.77 4.60 -12.84
CA GLN A 56 8.70 3.84 -13.48
C GLN A 56 8.08 2.89 -12.47
N PHE A 57 6.80 3.08 -12.15
CA PHE A 57 6.06 2.28 -11.15
C PHE A 57 5.37 1.07 -11.77
N PHE A 58 4.88 1.24 -13.00
CA PHE A 58 4.21 0.20 -13.76
C PHE A 58 5.07 -0.09 -14.97
N LYS A 59 5.78 -1.21 -14.90
CA LYS A 59 6.61 -1.70 -15.98
C LYS A 59 6.24 -3.16 -16.22
N ASP A 60 5.77 -3.42 -17.43
CA ASP A 60 5.77 -4.75 -18.01
C ASP A 60 7.08 -4.87 -18.79
N ASP A 61 7.81 -5.98 -18.65
CA ASP A 61 9.04 -6.19 -19.39
C ASP A 61 8.80 -6.78 -20.80
N ASN A 62 7.54 -7.08 -21.13
CA ASN A 62 7.06 -7.68 -22.39
C ASN A 62 7.76 -9.00 -22.78
N ALA A 63 8.66 -9.54 -21.95
CA ALA A 63 9.39 -10.77 -22.19
C ALA A 63 8.60 -11.98 -21.66
N VAL A 64 7.83 -11.79 -20.59
CA VAL A 64 6.91 -12.79 -20.02
C VAL A 64 5.51 -12.21 -19.94
N GLY A 65 4.56 -12.82 -20.65
CA GLY A 65 3.16 -12.38 -20.59
C GLY A 65 2.53 -12.68 -19.22
N GLY A 66 1.74 -11.74 -18.69
CA GLY A 66 0.92 -11.94 -17.49
C GLY A 66 1.56 -11.48 -16.18
N GLU A 67 2.68 -10.76 -16.22
CA GLU A 67 3.30 -10.17 -15.02
C GLU A 67 2.50 -8.98 -14.48
N ALA A 68 1.81 -8.26 -15.36
CA ALA A 68 0.87 -7.20 -15.00
C ALA A 68 -0.56 -7.75 -14.89
N SER A 69 -1.27 -7.31 -13.84
CA SER A 69 -2.72 -7.49 -13.72
C SER A 69 -3.44 -6.16 -13.90
N ALA A 70 -4.70 -6.20 -14.30
CA ALA A 70 -5.53 -5.00 -14.30
C ALA A 70 -5.70 -4.50 -12.85
N GLY A 71 -5.55 -3.19 -12.65
CA GLY A 71 -5.65 -2.57 -11.33
C GLY A 71 -5.74 -1.06 -11.42
N THR A 72 -5.90 -0.43 -10.25
CA THR A 72 -5.89 1.02 -10.11
C THR A 72 -4.88 1.40 -9.03
N VAL A 73 -4.26 2.57 -9.19
CA VAL A 73 -3.46 3.19 -8.14
C VAL A 73 -4.04 4.54 -7.85
N ASP A 74 -4.16 4.81 -6.55
CA ASP A 74 -4.47 6.12 -6.03
C ASP A 74 -3.29 6.59 -5.18
N MET A 75 -2.94 7.87 -5.30
CA MET A 75 -1.90 8.57 -4.54
C MET A 75 -0.50 7.92 -4.49
N ILE A 76 0.45 8.50 -5.22
CA ILE A 76 1.89 8.15 -5.09
C ILE A 76 2.60 9.25 -4.29
N HIS A 77 3.20 8.87 -3.16
CA HIS A 77 3.95 9.77 -2.30
C HIS A 77 5.43 9.41 -2.21
N PHE A 78 6.26 10.43 -2.00
CA PHE A 78 7.69 10.29 -1.75
C PHE A 78 8.05 10.89 -0.40
N TYR A 79 9.01 10.27 0.25
CA TYR A 79 9.54 10.73 1.53
C TYR A 79 11.05 10.89 1.42
N GLU A 80 11.57 11.91 2.09
CA GLU A 80 13.00 12.12 2.23
C GLU A 80 13.55 11.15 3.29
N GLY A 81 13.85 9.93 2.85
CA GLY A 81 14.45 8.88 3.68
C GLY A 81 13.49 7.74 4.04
N ALA A 82 14.05 6.75 4.74
CA ALA A 82 13.31 5.56 5.15
C ALA A 82 12.41 5.85 6.35
N LEU A 83 11.11 5.70 6.16
CA LEU A 83 10.16 5.77 7.27
C LEU A 83 10.36 4.61 8.26
N THR A 84 10.26 4.92 9.54
CA THR A 84 10.20 3.91 10.62
C THR A 84 8.88 3.16 10.59
N ALA A 85 8.83 1.96 11.19
CA ALA A 85 7.59 1.18 11.27
C ALA A 85 6.44 1.96 11.95
N ALA A 86 6.76 2.76 12.98
CA ALA A 86 5.77 3.60 13.65
C ALA A 86 5.24 4.72 12.76
N GLN A 87 6.11 5.36 11.95
CA GLN A 87 5.67 6.36 10.98
C GLN A 87 4.79 5.75 9.89
N VAL A 88 5.15 4.56 9.38
CA VAL A 88 4.35 3.85 8.37
C VAL A 88 2.97 3.48 8.93
N ALA A 89 2.89 2.96 10.15
CA ALA A 89 1.62 2.63 10.80
C ALA A 89 0.73 3.85 11.09
N ALA A 90 1.32 5.05 11.14
CA ALA A 90 0.60 6.30 11.36
C ALA A 90 0.15 7.00 10.06
N LEU A 91 0.55 6.51 8.88
CA LEU A 91 0.06 7.05 7.62
C LEU A 91 -1.46 6.83 7.49
N PRO A 92 -2.19 7.71 6.79
CA PRO A 92 -3.58 7.44 6.42
C PRO A 92 -3.65 6.09 5.71
N GLN A 93 -4.51 5.20 6.21
CA GLN A 93 -4.67 3.86 5.64
C GLN A 93 -5.89 3.80 4.71
N ALA A 94 -5.81 3.04 3.62
CA ALA A 94 -6.87 2.80 2.66
C ALA A 94 -8.07 2.22 3.41
N VAL A 95 -9.19 2.95 3.36
CA VAL A 95 -10.42 2.53 4.01
C VAL A 95 -11.20 1.66 3.02
N PRO A 96 -11.55 0.40 3.35
CA PRO A 96 -12.35 -0.42 2.46
C PRO A 96 -13.75 0.20 2.25
N GLU A 97 -13.99 0.70 1.05
CA GLU A 97 -15.24 1.33 0.58
C GLU A 97 -16.54 0.56 0.92
N PRO A 98 -16.59 -0.79 1.03
CA PRO A 98 -17.83 -1.48 1.40
C PRO A 98 -18.32 -1.13 2.82
N ALA A 99 -17.41 -0.89 3.78
CA ALA A 99 -17.79 -0.64 5.17
C ALA A 99 -18.27 0.80 5.38
N SER A 100 -17.63 1.77 4.71
CA SER A 100 -17.97 3.19 4.80
C SER A 100 -19.37 3.48 4.27
N MET A 101 -19.75 2.88 3.14
CA MET A 101 -21.08 3.03 2.58
C MET A 101 -22.18 2.38 3.44
N VAL A 102 -21.90 1.23 4.05
CA VAL A 102 -22.82 0.58 4.99
C VAL A 102 -23.02 1.44 6.24
N ALA A 103 -21.95 2.02 6.79
CA ALA A 103 -22.03 2.91 7.95
C ALA A 103 -22.85 4.19 7.65
N LEU A 104 -22.64 4.81 6.48
CA LEU A 104 -23.44 5.95 6.03
C LEU A 104 -24.90 5.58 5.80
N GLY A 105 -25.16 4.43 5.17
CA GLY A 105 -26.52 3.92 4.91
C GLY A 105 -27.30 3.62 6.20
N LEU A 106 -26.66 2.96 7.17
CA LEU A 106 -27.26 2.67 8.48
C LEU A 106 -27.48 3.96 9.31
N GLY A 107 -26.56 4.92 9.22
CA GLY A 107 -26.71 6.25 9.82
C GLY A 107 -27.91 7.02 9.25
N ALA A 108 -28.06 7.05 7.92
CA ALA A 108 -29.18 7.70 7.26
C ALA A 108 -30.53 7.05 7.63
N LEU A 109 -30.60 5.72 7.68
CA LEU A 109 -31.80 4.97 8.08
C LEU A 109 -32.21 5.24 9.54
N SER A 110 -31.24 5.38 10.44
CA SER A 110 -31.51 5.66 11.86
C SER A 110 -31.99 7.10 12.09
N ILE A 111 -31.51 8.07 11.30
CA ILE A 111 -32.04 9.45 11.29
C ILE A 111 -33.47 9.50 10.72
N LEU A 112 -33.73 8.77 9.62
CA LEU A 112 -35.05 8.71 9.00
C LEU A 112 -36.12 8.09 9.92
N LYS A 113 -35.76 7.04 10.68
CA LYS A 113 -36.67 6.45 11.70
C LYS A 113 -37.00 7.41 12.84
N ARG A 114 -36.06 8.29 13.24
CA ARG A 114 -36.31 9.30 14.28
C ARG A 114 -37.28 10.40 13.81
N ARG A 115 -37.22 10.80 12.55
CA ARG A 115 -38.09 11.84 11.98
C ARG A 115 -39.55 11.42 11.81
N LYS A 116 -39.84 10.11 11.76
CA LYS A 116 -41.20 9.58 11.60
C LYS A 116 -41.95 9.37 12.93
N LYS A 117 -41.29 9.64 14.06
CA LYS A 117 -41.81 9.40 15.42
C LYS A 117 -42.02 10.69 16.22
N ALA A 118 -41.88 11.84 15.58
CA ALA A 118 -42.19 13.17 16.11
C ALA A 118 -43.44 13.74 15.43
#